data_AF-A0A7X4CBR8-F1
#
_entry.id   AF-A0A7X4CBR8-F1
#
_cell.length_a   1.000
_cell.length_b   1.000
_cell.length_c   1.000
_cell.angle_alpha   90.00
_cell.angle_beta   90.00
_cell.angle_gamma   90.00
#
_symmetry.space_group_name_H-M   'P 1'
#
loop_
_entity.id
_entity.type
_entity.pdbx_description
1 polymer ?
#
loop_
_entity_poly.entity_id
_entity_poly.type
_entity_poly.pdbx_seq_one_letter_code
_entity_poly.pdbx_strand_id
1 'polypeptide(L)' 'DFPIFRYPHDLFLPRIWALRHNVTAYDAAYLALAESLAAPLITCDTRLATTSGHRATVELVRTR' A
#
# COMPACT_ATOMS: atom_id res chain seq x y z
N ASP A 1 -1.55 25.57 -1.43
CA ASP A 1 -1.72 24.34 -2.20
C ASP A 1 -0.72 23.28 -1.79
N PHE A 2 -1.21 22.10 -1.43
CA PHE A 2 -0.36 20.94 -1.16
C PHE A 2 -0.16 20.18 -2.47
N PRO A 3 1.07 19.90 -2.93
CA PRO A 3 1.31 19.23 -4.19
C PRO A 3 0.95 17.73 -4.07
N ILE A 4 -0.33 17.41 -4.29
CA ILE A 4 -0.85 16.04 -4.22
C ILE A 4 -1.07 15.53 -5.65
N PHE A 5 -0.38 14.44 -5.99
CA PHE A 5 -0.63 13.66 -7.20
C PHE A 5 -1.52 12.47 -6.87
N ARG A 6 -2.65 12.33 -7.57
CA ARG A 6 -3.57 11.20 -7.40
C ARG A 6 -3.33 10.17 -8.49
N TYR A 7 -3.25 8.91 -8.09
CA TYR A 7 -3.17 7.78 -9.00
C TYR A 7 -4.50 7.04 -9.05
N PRO A 8 -5.03 6.71 -10.23
CA PRO A 8 -6.24 5.92 -10.33
C PRO A 8 -5.92 4.45 -10.01
N HIS A 9 -6.87 3.74 -9.38
CA HIS A 9 -6.65 2.41 -8.82
C HIS A 9 -6.84 1.28 -9.84
N ASP A 10 -7.51 1.56 -10.95
CA ASP A 10 -7.77 0.66 -12.07
C ASP A 10 -6.47 0.07 -12.64
N LEU A 11 -5.41 0.88 -12.73
CA LEU A 11 -4.07 0.46 -13.16
C LEU A 11 -3.46 -0.64 -12.28
N PHE A 12 -3.90 -0.75 -11.04
CA PHE A 12 -3.34 -1.69 -10.06
C PHE A 12 -4.23 -2.91 -9.79
N LEU A 13 -5.40 -3.01 -10.44
CA LEU A 13 -6.37 -4.08 -10.20
C LEU A 13 -5.79 -5.50 -10.25
N PRO A 14 -4.94 -5.88 -11.23
CA PRO A 14 -4.34 -7.22 -11.25
C PRO A 14 -3.49 -7.49 -10.01
N ARG A 15 -2.75 -6.48 -9.53
CA ARG A 15 -1.89 -6.62 -8.36
C ARG A 15 -2.69 -6.62 -7.07
N ILE A 16 -3.70 -5.76 -6.97
CA ILE A 16 -4.67 -5.74 -5.87
C ILE A 16 -5.31 -7.12 -5.71
N TRP A 17 -5.79 -7.70 -6.82
CA TRP A 17 -6.41 -9.03 -6.81
C TRP A 17 -5.45 -10.15 -6.40
N ALA A 18 -4.17 -10.05 -6.76
CA ALA A 18 -3.16 -11.02 -6.34
C ALA A 18 -2.95 -11.04 -4.81
N LEU A 19 -3.22 -9.93 -4.11
CA LEU A 19 -3.07 -9.79 -2.66
C LEU A 19 -4.32 -10.16 -1.86
N ARG A 20 -5.42 -10.54 -2.52
CA ARG A 20 -6.75 -10.74 -1.92
C ARG A 20 -6.84 -11.72 -0.74
N HIS A 21 -5.88 -12.64 -0.64
CA HIS A 21 -5.85 -13.64 0.43
C HIS A 21 -5.18 -13.12 1.72
N ASN A 22 -4.47 -12.00 1.64
CA ASN A 22 -3.65 -11.49 2.74
C ASN A 22 -4.22 -10.19 3.33
N VAL A 23 -4.77 -9.32 2.48
CA VAL A 23 -5.22 -7.97 2.86
C VAL A 23 -6.53 -7.57 2.17
N THR A 24 -7.15 -6.52 2.71
CA THR A 24 -8.31 -5.89 2.09
C THR A 24 -7.92 -5.28 0.73
N ALA A 25 -8.91 -5.09 -0.16
CA ALA A 25 -8.68 -4.44 -1.44
C ALA A 25 -8.13 -3.01 -1.30
N TYR A 26 -8.51 -2.32 -0.22
CA TYR A 26 -8.06 -0.96 0.08
C TYR A 26 -6.57 -0.94 0.45
N ASP A 27 -6.15 -1.78 1.39
CA ASP A 27 -4.74 -1.92 1.77
C ASP A 27 -3.89 -2.39 0.59
N ALA A 28 -4.41 -3.34 -0.18
CA ALA A 28 -3.76 -3.83 -1.39
C ALA A 28 -3.54 -2.72 -2.44
N ALA A 29 -4.44 -1.73 -2.53
CA ALA A 29 -4.27 -0.59 -3.43
C ALA A 29 -3.08 0.29 -3.02
N TYR A 30 -2.91 0.55 -1.72
CA TYR A 30 -1.75 1.28 -1.22
C TYR A 30 -0.45 0.51 -1.41
N LEU A 31 -0.46 -0.80 -1.15
CA LEU A 31 0.70 -1.66 -1.37
C LEU A 31 1.09 -1.71 -2.85
N ALA A 32 0.13 -1.87 -3.76
CA ALA A 32 0.39 -1.91 -5.20
C ALA A 32 0.91 -0.57 -5.73
N LEU A 33 0.39 0.56 -5.23
CA LEU A 33 0.91 1.88 -5.55
C LEU A 33 2.35 2.05 -5.05
N ALA A 34 2.63 1.70 -3.80
CA ALA A 34 3.96 1.78 -3.21
C ALA A 34 4.99 0.91 -3.96
N GLU A 35 4.60 -0.31 -4.35
CA GLU A 35 5.40 -1.18 -5.22
C GLU A 35 5.72 -0.50 -6.56
N SER A 36 4.73 0.14 -7.19
CA SER A 36 4.88 0.75 -8.52
C SER A 36 5.74 2.02 -8.51
N LEU A 37 5.70 2.77 -7.40
CA LEU A 37 6.50 3.98 -7.22
C LEU A 37 7.88 3.72 -6.61
N ALA A 38 8.17 2.48 -6.22
CA ALA A 38 9.36 2.13 -5.43
C ALA A 38 9.54 3.06 -4.20
N ALA A 39 8.43 3.39 -3.54
CA ALA A 39 8.38 4.33 -2.43
C ALA A 39 7.87 3.65 -1.15
N PRO A 40 8.30 4.10 0.04
CA PRO A 40 7.82 3.55 1.30
C PRO A 40 6.33 3.90 1.52
N LEU A 41 5.54 2.92 1.95
CA LEU A 41 4.18 3.12 2.44
C LEU A 41 4.24 3.45 3.93
N ILE A 42 3.95 4.70 4.27
CA ILE A 42 3.86 5.14 5.66
C ILE A 42 2.48 4.81 6.21
N THR A 43 2.41 4.11 7.34
CA THR A 43 1.14 3.76 7.99
C THR A 43 1.25 3.75 9.50
N CYS A 44 0.13 3.96 10.20
CA CYS A 44 0.01 3.68 11.64
C CYS A 44 -0.58 2.28 11.90
N ASP A 45 -1.02 1.57 10.85
CA ASP A 45 -1.58 0.23 10.95
C ASP A 45 -0.47 -0.82 11.05
N THR A 46 -0.35 -1.41 12.24
CA THR A 46 0.65 -2.46 12.51
C THR A 46 0.39 -3.72 11.69
N ARG A 47 -0.88 -4.09 11.46
CA ARG A 47 -1.22 -5.28 10.69
C ARG A 47 -0.74 -5.13 9.26
N LEU A 48 -0.97 -3.97 8.65
CA LEU A 48 -0.49 -3.67 7.30
C LEU A 48 1.04 -3.69 7.22
N ALA A 49 1.73 -3.13 8.22
CA ALA A 49 3.19 -3.14 8.30
C ALA A 49 3.82 -4.54 8.40
N THR A 50 3.07 -5.52 8.92
CA THR A 50 3.55 -6.91 9.07
C THR A 50 3.02 -7.88 8.00
N THR A 51 2.23 -7.38 7.05
CA THR A 51 1.63 -8.22 6.03
C THR A 51 2.70 -8.79 5.09
N SER A 52 2.49 -10.04 4.63
CA SER A 52 3.35 -10.69 3.64
C SER A 52 2.70 -10.76 2.26
N GLY A 53 3.48 -11.10 1.23
CA GLY A 53 2.99 -11.26 -0.15
C GLY A 53 3.09 -10.01 -1.03
N HIS A 54 3.59 -8.89 -0.48
CA HIS A 54 3.97 -7.69 -1.23
C HIS A 54 5.48 -7.46 -1.21
N ARG A 55 5.94 -6.60 -2.13
CA ARG A 55 7.33 -6.12 -2.21
C ARG A 55 7.48 -4.68 -1.73
N ALA A 56 6.38 -4.02 -1.37
CA ALA A 56 6.42 -2.67 -0.83
C ALA A 56 7.23 -2.63 0.47
N THR A 57 8.05 -1.59 0.64
CA THR A 57 8.61 -1.22 1.94
C THR A 57 7.51 -0.52 2.73
N VAL A 58 7.23 -0.98 3.95
CA VAL A 58 6.18 -0.41 4.80
C VAL A 58 6.82 0.10 6.08
N GLU A 59 6.59 1.38 6.38
CA GLU A 59 7.13 2.04 7.57
C GLU A 59 6.00 2.34 8.55
N LEU A 60 6.10 1.73 9.73
CA LEU A 60 5.15 1.94 10.82
C LEU A 60 5.50 3.21 11.60
N VAL A 61 4.62 4.20 11.56
CA VAL A 61 4.74 5.40 12.40
C VAL A 61 3.93 5.20 13.66
N ARG A 62 4.55 5.47 14.81
CA ARG A 62 3.88 5.50 16.11
C ARG A 62 3.66 6.95 16.50
N THR A 63 2.40 7.37 16.58
CA THR A 63 2.03 8.60 17.27
C THR A 63 2.21 8.40 18.78
N ARG A 64 2.87 9.37 19.43
CA ARG A 64 3.03 9.41 20.90
C ARG A 64 1.69 9.58 21.61
#